data_AF-A0A8T4NUC5-F1
#
_entry.id   AF-A0A8T4NUC5-F1
#
_cell.length_a   1.000
_cell.length_b   1.000
_cell.length_c   1.000
_cell.angle_alpha   90.00
_cell.angle_beta   90.00
_cell.angle_gamma   90.00
#
_symmetry.space_group_name_H-M   'P 1'
#
loop_
_entity.id
_entity.type
_entity.pdbx_description
1 polymer ?
#
loop_
_entity_poly.entity_id
_entity_poly.type
_entity_poly.pdbx_seq_one_letter_code
_entity_poly.pdbx_strand_id
1 'polypeptide(L)'
;NIAQFQVYTPVPGSPLYEKIAREGRIFSQKWEDFNAFNEPLFEYGESKFKLMMEMQQRAYREYYFRPRIMVKKLLEVRNLKQFNAFVKAGVAVAKMSVGKAT
;
A
#
# COMPACT_ATOMS: atom_id res chain seq x y z
N ASN A 1 -13.02 7.10 -9.20
CA ASN A 1 -12.76 6.56 -7.84
C ASN A 1 -11.29 6.23 -7.73
N ILE A 2 -10.63 6.83 -6.73
CA ILE A 2 -9.25 6.53 -6.33
C ILE A 2 -9.37 5.68 -5.07
N ALA A 3 -8.58 4.61 -4.99
CA ALA A 3 -8.51 3.75 -3.81
C ALA A 3 -7.09 3.75 -3.24
N GLN A 4 -7.02 3.73 -1.91
CA GLN A 4 -5.79 3.63 -1.17
C GLN A 4 -5.85 2.39 -0.29
N PHE A 5 -4.77 1.59 -0.32
CA PHE A 5 -4.60 0.41 0.51
C PHE A 5 -3.40 0.63 1.43
N GLN A 6 -3.62 0.50 2.73
CA GLN A 6 -2.62 0.72 3.77
C GLN A 6 -2.59 -0.51 4.68
N VAL A 7 -1.40 -0.82 5.17
CA VAL A 7 -1.26 -1.75 6.30
C VAL A 7 -1.53 -0.94 7.56
N TYR A 8 -2.37 -1.48 8.45
CA TYR A 8 -2.65 -0.81 9.72
C TYR A 8 -1.38 -0.72 10.56
N THR A 9 -1.08 0.46 11.10
CA THR A 9 0.08 0.70 11.96
C THR A 9 -0.39 0.94 13.40
N PRO A 10 -0.18 0.00 14.32
CA PRO A 10 -0.49 0.20 15.74
C PRO A 10 0.39 1.29 16.33
N VAL A 11 -0.20 2.37 16.83
CA VAL A 11 0.54 3.49 17.43
C VAL A 11 0.94 3.20 18.88
N PRO A 12 2.10 3.70 19.36
CA PRO A 12 2.53 3.51 20.76
C PRO A 12 1.45 3.93 21.76
N GLY A 13 1.27 3.12 22.81
CA GLY A 13 0.21 3.29 23.81
C GLY A 13 -1.17 2.75 23.41
N SER A 14 -1.37 2.28 22.17
CA SER A 14 -2.60 1.59 21.79
C SER A 14 -2.62 0.15 22.33
N PRO A 15 -3.80 -0.45 22.63
CA PRO A 15 -3.87 -1.81 23.16
C PRO A 15 -3.20 -2.87 22.28
N LEU A 16 -3.29 -2.71 20.95
CA LEU A 16 -2.64 -3.63 20.01
C LEU A 16 -1.13 -3.43 20.00
N TYR A 17 -0.64 -2.18 20.05
CA TYR A 17 0.79 -1.92 20.19
C TYR A 17 1.37 -2.58 21.45
N GLU A 18 0.72 -2.40 22.61
CA GLU A 18 1.18 -2.99 23.87
C GLU A 18 1.18 -4.51 23.82
N LYS A 19 0.20 -5.11 23.13
CA LYS A 19 0.16 -6.56 22.93
C LYS A 19 1.33 -7.04 22.07
N ILE A 20 1.57 -6.37 20.94
CA ILE A 20 2.66 -6.72 20.01
C ILE A 20 4.03 -6.48 20.67
N ALA A 21 4.18 -5.44 21.47
CA ALA A 21 5.42 -5.16 22.19
C ALA A 21 5.80 -6.30 23.16
N ARG A 22 4.80 -7.00 23.73
CA ARG A 22 5.02 -8.15 24.62
C ARG A 22 5.15 -9.48 23.89
N GLU A 23 4.35 -9.71 22.85
CA GLU A 23 4.14 -11.04 22.26
C GLU A 23 4.65 -11.16 20.81
N GLY A 24 5.03 -10.04 20.19
CA GLY A 24 5.42 -9.95 18.80
C GLY A 24 6.72 -9.19 18.61
N ARG A 25 6.83 -8.48 17.48
CA ARG A 25 8.01 -7.68 17.15
C ARG A 25 7.59 -6.34 16.59
N ILE A 26 8.24 -5.28 17.05
CA ILE A 26 8.10 -3.91 16.52
C ILE A 26 9.47 -3.49 15.96
N PHE A 27 9.49 -2.90 14.77
CA PHE A 27 10.72 -2.59 14.02
C PHE A 27 11.23 -1.17 14.24
N SER A 28 10.43 -0.27 14.81
CA SER A 28 10.83 1.09 15.13
C SER A 28 10.37 1.53 16.52
N GLN A 29 11.10 2.49 17.10
CA GLN A 29 10.72 3.21 18.32
C GLN A 29 10.54 4.72 18.07
N LYS A 30 10.79 5.19 16.84
CA LYS A 30 10.65 6.60 16.48
C LYS A 30 9.18 6.90 16.23
N TRP A 31 8.65 7.91 16.90
CA TRP A 31 7.24 8.27 16.78
C TRP A 31 6.84 8.61 15.34
N GLU A 32 7.75 9.24 14.58
CA GLU A 32 7.51 9.68 13.21
C GLU A 32 7.28 8.51 12.23
N ASP A 33 7.78 7.32 12.57
CA ASP A 33 7.64 6.14 11.72
C ASP A 33 6.20 5.59 11.75
N PHE A 34 5.45 5.79 12.85
CA PHE A 34 4.11 5.25 13.08
C PHE A 34 3.01 5.99 12.29
N ASN A 35 3.10 5.92 10.97
CA ASN A 35 2.11 6.44 10.04
C ASN A 35 1.62 5.34 9.08
N ALA A 36 0.64 5.68 8.24
CA ALA A 36 -0.02 4.73 7.34
C ALA A 36 0.61 4.64 5.94
N PHE A 37 1.71 5.37 5.70
CA PHE A 37 2.40 5.45 4.40
C PHE A 37 3.74 4.70 4.38
N ASN A 38 4.26 4.35 5.56
CA ASN A 38 5.46 3.56 5.72
C ASN A 38 5.19 2.06 5.50
N GLU A 39 6.29 1.33 5.39
CA GLU A 39 6.25 -0.13 5.42
C GLU A 39 5.77 -0.64 6.79
N PRO A 40 5.26 -1.89 6.86
CA PRO A 40 4.79 -2.46 8.12
C PRO A 40 5.88 -2.39 9.20
N LEU A 41 5.53 -1.84 10.36
CA LEU A 41 6.47 -1.66 11.48
C LEU A 41 6.42 -2.79 12.51
N PHE A 42 5.72 -3.88 12.21
CA PHE A 42 5.57 -4.95 13.18
C PHE A 42 5.39 -6.33 12.55
N GLU A 43 5.51 -7.35 13.38
CA GLU A 43 5.00 -8.70 13.11
C GLU A 43 4.26 -9.24 14.33
N TYR A 44 3.12 -9.88 14.09
CA TYR A 44 2.31 -10.49 15.14
C TYR A 44 1.44 -11.61 14.59
N GLY A 45 1.47 -12.79 15.21
CA GLY A 45 0.77 -13.98 14.70
C GLY A 45 1.14 -14.27 13.23
N GLU A 46 0.11 -14.39 12.38
CA GLU A 46 0.24 -14.59 10.92
C GLU A 46 0.58 -13.31 10.14
N SER A 47 0.44 -12.13 10.76
CA SER A 47 0.77 -10.84 10.13
C SER A 47 2.29 -10.67 10.07
N LYS A 48 2.93 -11.36 9.11
CA LYS A 48 4.35 -11.24 8.80
C LYS A 48 4.60 -10.07 7.84
N PHE A 49 5.76 -9.43 7.93
CA PHE A 49 6.12 -8.27 7.12
C PHE A 49 5.91 -8.55 5.63
N LYS A 50 6.46 -9.68 5.15
CA LYS A 50 6.37 -10.11 3.76
C LYS A 50 4.90 -10.29 3.33
N LEU A 51 4.09 -10.97 4.14
CA LEU A 51 2.68 -11.21 3.82
C LEU A 51 1.90 -9.89 3.74
N MET A 52 2.09 -8.99 4.70
CA MET A 52 1.41 -7.69 4.71
C MET A 52 1.76 -6.85 3.49
N MET A 53 3.05 -6.82 3.12
CA MET A 53 3.51 -6.16 1.89
C MET A 53 2.91 -6.81 0.63
N GLU A 54 2.93 -8.13 0.53
CA GLU A 54 2.36 -8.86 -0.61
C GLU A 54 0.85 -8.62 -0.75
N MET A 55 0.10 -8.61 0.35
CA MET A 55 -1.33 -8.33 0.37
C MET A 55 -1.65 -6.90 -0.07
N GLN A 56 -0.91 -5.90 0.43
CA GLN A 56 -1.07 -4.51 0.02
C GLN A 56 -0.81 -4.35 -1.49
N GLN A 57 0.31 -4.90 -1.98
CA GLN A 57 0.67 -4.86 -3.39
C GLN A 57 -0.38 -5.56 -4.27
N ARG A 58 -0.87 -6.72 -3.84
CA ARG A 58 -1.93 -7.47 -4.52
C ARG A 58 -3.21 -6.64 -4.62
N ALA A 59 -3.63 -5.96 -3.56
CA ALA A 59 -4.80 -5.09 -3.59
C ALA A 59 -4.67 -3.97 -4.63
N TYR A 60 -3.49 -3.32 -4.73
CA TYR A 60 -3.24 -2.34 -5.79
C TYR A 60 -3.33 -2.96 -7.19
N ARG A 61 -2.74 -4.15 -7.41
CA ARG A 61 -2.82 -4.84 -8.72
C ARG A 61 -4.25 -5.17 -9.11
N GLU A 62 -4.98 -5.81 -8.21
CA GLU A 62 -6.36 -6.25 -8.46
C GLU A 62 -7.33 -5.08 -8.66
N TYR A 63 -7.09 -3.95 -8.02
CA TYR A 63 -7.95 -2.77 -8.18
C TYR A 63 -7.64 -1.96 -9.45
N TYR A 64 -6.36 -1.65 -9.70
CA TYR A 64 -5.97 -0.72 -10.76
C TYR A 64 -5.65 -1.37 -12.11
N PHE A 65 -5.16 -2.61 -12.13
CA PHE A 65 -4.82 -3.32 -13.38
C PHE A 65 -5.95 -4.20 -13.91
N ARG A 66 -7.19 -3.76 -13.72
CA ARG A 66 -8.37 -4.43 -14.26
C ARG A 66 -8.48 -4.13 -15.76
N PRO A 67 -8.29 -5.11 -16.67
CA PRO A 67 -8.22 -4.83 -18.12
C PRO A 67 -9.44 -4.07 -18.65
N ARG A 68 -10.64 -4.47 -18.21
CA ARG A 68 -11.91 -3.81 -18.57
C ARG A 68 -11.95 -2.33 -18.18
N ILE A 69 -11.40 -1.98 -17.02
CA ILE A 69 -11.36 -0.59 -16.54
C ILE A 69 -10.30 0.21 -17.30
N MET A 70 -9.13 -0.38 -17.53
CA MET A 70 -8.06 0.25 -18.32
C MET A 70 -8.52 0.58 -19.73
N VAL A 71 -9.12 -0.38 -20.44
CA VAL A 71 -9.65 -0.16 -21.80
C VAL A 71 -10.72 0.92 -21.80
N LYS A 72 -11.68 0.86 -20.86
CA LYS A 72 -12.71 1.90 -20.71
C LYS A 72 -12.08 3.29 -20.53
N LYS A 73 -11.06 3.40 -19.67
CA LYS A 73 -10.39 4.68 -19.38
C LYS A 73 -9.58 5.20 -20.57
N LEU A 74 -8.96 4.32 -21.35
CA LEU A 74 -8.25 4.67 -22.58
C LEU A 74 -9.20 5.22 -23.64
N LEU A 75 -10.38 4.61 -23.82
CA LEU A 75 -11.40 5.08 -24.76
C LEU A 75 -12.04 6.41 -24.33
N GLU A 76 -12.02 6.75 -23.05
CA GLU A 76 -12.49 8.03 -22.50
C GLU A 76 -11.49 9.18 -22.69
N VAL A 77 -10.25 8.90 -23.14
CA VAL A 77 -9.21 9.93 -23.33
C VAL A 77 -9.57 10.83 -24.50
N ARG A 78 -9.64 12.14 -24.26
CA ARG A 78 -10.02 13.14 -25.27
C ARG A 78 -8.85 13.97 -25.79
N ASN A 79 -7.70 13.94 -25.11
CA ASN A 79 -6.53 14.74 -25.49
C ASN A 79 -5.23 14.17 -24.87
N LEU A 80 -4.09 14.62 -25.39
CA LEU A 80 -2.75 14.20 -24.97
C LEU A 80 -2.44 14.53 -23.51
N LYS A 81 -2.98 15.64 -22.97
CA LYS A 81 -2.78 16.01 -21.57
C LYS A 81 -3.40 14.96 -20.63
N GLN A 82 -4.62 14.52 -20.93
CA GLN A 82 -5.32 13.48 -20.19
C GLN A 82 -4.63 12.12 -20.34
N PHE A 83 -4.17 11.78 -21.55
CA PHE A 83 -3.36 10.58 -21.79
C PHE A 83 -2.12 10.55 -20.89
N ASN A 84 -1.33 11.63 -20.90
CA ASN A 84 -0.13 11.74 -20.08
C ASN A 84 -0.42 11.65 -18.58
N ALA A 85 -1.55 12.19 -18.11
CA ALA A 85 -1.97 12.05 -16.73
C ALA A 85 -2.27 10.59 -16.35
N PHE A 86 -2.94 9.83 -17.23
CA PHE A 86 -3.19 8.41 -17.02
C PHE A 86 -1.91 7.57 -17.03
N VAL A 87 -0.97 7.86 -17.93
CA VAL A 87 0.34 7.19 -17.95
C VAL A 87 1.09 7.44 -16.64
N LYS A 88 1.17 8.68 -16.17
CA LYS A 88 1.80 9.02 -14.88
C LYS A 88 1.14 8.29 -13.71
N ALA A 89 -0.19 8.26 -13.67
CA ALA A 89 -0.93 7.54 -12.64
C ALA A 89 -0.68 6.02 -12.70
N GLY A 90 -0.68 5.45 -13.91
CA GLY A 90 -0.37 4.04 -14.14
C GLY A 90 1.04 3.66 -13.66
N VAL A 91 2.04 4.49 -13.97
CA VAL A 91 3.42 4.30 -13.50
C VAL A 91 3.51 4.41 -11.97
N ALA A 92 2.81 5.37 -11.36
CA ALA A 92 2.80 5.53 -9.91
C ALA A 92 2.22 4.27 -9.22
N VAL A 93 1.08 3.78 -9.69
CA VAL A 93 0.46 2.57 -9.14
C VAL A 93 1.30 1.32 -9.42
N ALA A 94 1.93 1.22 -10.60
CA ALA A 94 2.83 0.12 -10.92
C ALA A 94 3.96 0.02 -9.89
N LYS A 95 4.59 1.14 -9.52
CA LYS A 95 5.61 1.19 -8.46
C LYS A 95 5.07 0.73 -7.11
N MET A 96 3.85 1.15 -6.72
CA MET A 96 3.21 0.71 -5.48
C MET A 96 2.90 -0.79 -5.49
N SER A 97 2.68 -1.37 -6.67
CA SER A 97 2.26 -2.75 -6.86
C SER A 97 3.38 -3.79 -6.86
N VAL A 98 4.65 -3.36 -6.91
CA VAL A 98 5.83 -4.25 -6.86
C VAL A 98 6.63 -4.08 -5.56
N GLY A 99 6.20 -3.17 -4.68
CA GLY A 99 6.97 -2.76 -3.50
C GLY A 99 8.17 -1.89 -3.87
N LYS A 100 8.68 -1.08 -2.93
CA LYS A 100 10.04 -0.55 -3.09
C LYS A 100 10.98 -1.75 -3.06
N ALA A 101 11.83 -1.90 -4.08
CA ALA A 101 13.02 -2.74 -3.94
C ALA A 101 13.82 -2.11 -2.80
N THR A 102 13.96 -2.83 -1.70
CA THR A 102 14.89 -2.53 -0.61
C THR A 102 16.29 -2.29 -1.15
#